data_AF-A0A2A2HWQ1-F1
#
_entry.id   AF-A0A2A2HWQ1-F1
#
_cell.length_a   1.000
_cell.length_b   1.000
_cell.length_c   1.000
_cell.angle_alpha   90.00
_cell.angle_beta   90.00
_cell.angle_gamma   90.00
#
_symmetry.space_group_name_H-M   'P 1'
#
loop_
_entity.id
_entity.type
_entity.pdbx_description
1 polymer ?
#
loop_
_entity_poly.entity_id
_entity_poly.type
_entity_poly.pdbx_seq_one_letter_code
_entity_poly.pdbx_strand_id
1 'polypeptide(L)'
;MFSKKVNKKIALLVFLIIALLGVWLIFDVIPIGPGLPPSEGMPGWYIPGAWQGNEQGCTSLFPKISPYCNAGNYSQEKLINVWYFDDESEFLKGEDTLYHYLEENGNVFYQELNISEELQEVIERREAENAWGPIYGPYSFNVTGYKSPETSGYFLVYEKPFLKGRDDYFVVYYGVSNTTNLTKEATELKKLIAESYYMANGEGKVDSLKPGNKKEKDNILFSWF
;
A
#
# COMPACT_ATOMS: atom_id res chain seq x y z
N MET A 1 9.02 50.97 -44.57
CA MET A 1 10.14 50.54 -43.72
C MET A 1 9.96 51.15 -42.33
N PHE A 2 9.14 50.54 -41.46
CA PHE A 2 8.86 51.06 -40.11
C PHE A 2 9.38 50.07 -39.07
N SER A 3 10.63 50.28 -38.63
CA SER A 3 11.15 49.64 -37.43
C SER A 3 10.57 50.39 -36.22
N LYS A 4 9.43 49.91 -35.71
CA LYS A 4 8.82 50.44 -34.48
C LYS A 4 9.76 50.13 -33.32
N LYS A 5 10.42 51.15 -32.77
CA LYS A 5 11.36 51.06 -31.65
C LYS A 5 10.59 50.55 -30.42
N VAL A 6 10.59 49.23 -30.21
CA VAL A 6 9.92 48.61 -29.06
C VAL A 6 10.55 49.17 -27.80
N ASN A 7 9.73 49.80 -26.95
CA ASN A 7 10.19 50.38 -25.71
C ASN A 7 10.72 49.23 -24.81
N LYS A 8 11.97 49.34 -24.32
CA LYS A 8 12.60 48.28 -23.50
C LYS A 8 11.74 47.84 -22.32
N LYS A 9 10.95 48.76 -21.76
CA LYS A 9 9.99 48.47 -20.68
C LYS A 9 8.85 47.55 -21.13
N ILE A 10 8.35 47.71 -22.36
CA ILE A 10 7.28 46.88 -22.94
C ILE A 10 7.81 45.47 -23.26
N ALA A 11 9.02 45.37 -23.81
CA ALA A 11 9.65 44.08 -24.09
C ALA A 11 9.90 43.27 -22.81
N LEU A 12 10.36 43.92 -21.74
CA LEU A 12 10.55 43.29 -20.42
C LEU A 12 9.21 42.77 -19.84
N LEU A 13 8.14 43.54 -19.99
CA LEU A 13 6.82 43.19 -19.47
C LEU A 13 6.22 42.00 -20.20
N VAL A 14 6.35 41.95 -21.53
CA VAL A 14 5.95 40.78 -22.34
C VAL A 14 6.77 39.55 -21.97
N PHE A 15 8.09 39.69 -21.76
CA PHE A 15 8.94 38.58 -21.33
C PHE A 15 8.54 38.04 -19.96
N LEU A 16 8.22 38.90 -19.00
CA LEU A 16 7.73 38.49 -17.67
C LEU A 16 6.39 37.75 -17.76
N ILE A 17 5.47 38.19 -18.61
CA ILE A 17 4.18 37.49 -18.82
C ILE A 17 4.42 36.11 -19.44
N ILE A 18 5.28 36.01 -20.45
CA ILE A 18 5.62 34.72 -21.08
C ILE A 18 6.35 33.80 -20.08
N ALA A 19 7.24 34.33 -19.25
CA ALA A 19 7.92 33.57 -18.21
C ALA A 19 6.94 33.10 -17.13
N LEU A 20 5.98 33.94 -16.69
CA LEU A 20 4.93 33.56 -15.75
C LEU A 20 3.99 32.50 -16.33
N LEU A 21 3.58 32.64 -17.59
CA LEU A 21 2.77 31.64 -18.29
C LEU A 21 3.54 30.34 -18.53
N GLY A 22 4.85 30.42 -18.82
CA GLY A 22 5.73 29.27 -18.98
C GLY A 22 5.96 28.54 -17.66
N VAL A 23 6.15 29.26 -16.56
CA VAL A 23 6.26 28.69 -15.20
C VAL A 23 4.94 28.06 -14.78
N TRP A 24 3.80 28.70 -15.06
CA TRP A 24 2.46 28.13 -14.81
C TRP A 24 2.26 26.84 -15.61
N LEU A 25 2.59 26.82 -16.90
CA LEU A 25 2.56 25.61 -17.72
C LEU A 25 3.47 24.51 -17.17
N ILE A 26 4.67 24.83 -16.68
CA ILE A 26 5.57 23.84 -16.05
C ILE A 26 4.94 23.23 -14.79
N PHE A 27 4.22 24.02 -13.98
CA PHE A 27 3.49 23.49 -12.83
C PHE A 27 2.31 22.59 -13.23
N ASP A 28 1.67 22.84 -14.37
CA ASP A 28 0.57 21.99 -14.87
C ASP A 28 1.05 20.65 -15.48
N VAL A 29 2.33 20.53 -15.90
CA VAL A 29 2.88 19.26 -16.45
C VAL A 29 3.64 18.41 -15.43
N ILE A 30 3.87 18.90 -14.21
CA ILE A 30 4.40 18.05 -13.14
C ILE A 30 3.18 17.45 -12.45
N PRO A 31 2.98 16.12 -12.46
CA PRO A 31 2.00 15.49 -11.60
C PRO A 31 2.49 15.65 -10.16
N ILE A 32 2.19 16.80 -9.55
CA ILE A 32 2.42 17.07 -8.12
C ILE A 32 1.25 16.42 -7.37
N GLY A 33 1.24 15.09 -7.34
CA GLY A 33 0.83 14.41 -6.13
C GLY A 33 1.96 14.55 -5.10
N PRO A 34 1.70 14.45 -3.78
CA PRO A 34 2.80 14.31 -2.85
C PRO A 34 3.63 13.11 -3.32
N GLY A 35 4.92 13.33 -3.58
CA GLY A 35 5.82 12.23 -3.90
C GLY A 35 5.68 11.15 -2.83
N LEU A 36 5.81 9.87 -3.22
CA LEU A 36 5.81 8.77 -2.26
C LEU A 36 6.79 9.10 -1.13
N PRO A 37 6.40 8.91 0.14
CA PRO A 37 7.28 9.21 1.25
C PRO A 37 8.53 8.32 1.22
N PRO A 38 9.57 8.66 2.00
CA PRO A 38 10.66 7.73 2.27
C PRO A 38 10.14 6.47 2.98
N SER A 39 10.95 5.42 3.02
CA SER A 39 10.62 4.10 3.58
C SER A 39 9.99 4.15 4.98
N GLU A 40 10.46 5.06 5.84
CA GLU A 40 9.94 5.26 7.20
C GLU A 40 8.47 5.74 7.22
N GLY A 41 8.05 6.51 6.20
CA GLY A 41 6.71 7.08 6.11
C GLY A 41 5.71 6.22 5.31
N MET A 42 6.18 5.19 4.60
CA MET A 42 5.34 4.35 3.74
C MET A 42 4.24 3.59 4.51
N PRO A 43 4.51 2.97 5.67
CA PRO A 43 3.45 2.31 6.44
C PRO A 43 2.33 3.25 6.89
N GLY A 44 2.69 4.46 7.35
CA GLY A 44 1.71 5.48 7.76
C GLY A 44 0.90 6.01 6.58
N TRP A 45 1.56 6.29 5.45
CA TRP A 45 0.89 6.74 4.22
C TRP A 45 -0.15 5.74 3.70
N TYR A 46 0.10 4.43 3.86
CA TYR A 46 -0.82 3.39 3.41
C TYR A 46 -2.09 3.29 4.27
N ILE A 47 -2.04 3.70 5.54
CA ILE A 47 -3.15 3.57 6.49
C ILE A 47 -4.21 4.67 6.20
N PRO A 48 -5.48 4.30 5.92
CA PRO A 48 -6.54 5.29 5.73
C PRO A 48 -6.69 6.18 6.96
N GLY A 49 -6.67 7.50 6.75
CA GLY A 49 -6.84 8.47 7.83
C GLY A 49 -5.65 8.61 8.79
N ALA A 50 -4.47 8.05 8.49
CA ALA A 50 -3.28 8.15 9.35
C ALA A 50 -2.92 9.58 9.76
N TRP A 51 -3.08 10.54 8.83
CA TRP A 51 -2.90 11.99 9.03
C TRP A 51 -3.78 12.60 10.14
N GLN A 52 -4.80 11.88 10.62
CA GLN A 52 -5.68 12.29 11.71
C GLN A 52 -5.16 11.89 13.11
N GLY A 53 -3.96 11.31 13.21
CA GLY A 53 -3.31 10.97 14.49
C GLY A 53 -3.60 9.55 15.00
N ASN A 54 -3.96 8.63 14.10
CA ASN A 54 -4.32 7.24 14.44
C ASN A 54 -3.13 6.26 14.40
N GLU A 55 -1.89 6.74 14.27
CA GLU A 55 -0.68 5.91 14.20
C GLU A 55 -0.20 5.48 15.60
N GLN A 56 -0.06 4.18 15.83
CA GLN A 56 0.37 3.63 17.13
C GLN A 56 1.76 2.98 17.11
N GLY A 57 2.47 3.08 15.99
CA GLY A 57 3.64 2.25 15.74
C GLY A 57 3.24 0.80 15.47
N CYS A 58 4.22 -0.09 15.31
CA CYS A 58 3.96 -1.48 14.98
C CYS A 58 3.16 -2.19 16.07
N THR A 59 2.15 -2.97 15.70
CA THR A 59 1.39 -3.77 16.67
C THR A 59 2.27 -4.81 17.37
N SER A 60 1.97 -5.10 18.64
CA SER A 60 2.60 -6.20 19.38
C SER A 60 1.96 -7.57 19.11
N LEU A 61 0.86 -7.62 18.33
CA LEU A 61 0.15 -8.87 17.99
C LEU A 61 0.97 -9.82 17.10
N PHE A 62 2.00 -9.30 16.44
CA PHE A 62 2.80 -10.02 15.45
C PHE A 62 4.28 -9.70 15.63
N PRO A 63 5.19 -10.57 15.15
CA PRO A 63 6.61 -10.27 15.16
C PRO A 63 6.93 -9.02 14.34
N LYS A 64 7.96 -8.29 14.76
CA LYS A 64 8.52 -7.19 13.97
C LYS A 64 9.32 -7.77 12.82
N ILE A 65 8.70 -7.87 11.63
CA ILE A 65 9.33 -8.42 10.42
C ILE A 65 10.01 -7.37 9.53
N SER A 66 9.78 -6.07 9.80
CA SER A 66 10.39 -4.96 9.07
C SER A 66 10.83 -3.86 10.04
N PRO A 67 11.92 -3.11 9.75
CA PRO A 67 12.21 -1.86 10.46
C PRO A 67 11.10 -0.80 10.25
N TYR A 68 10.36 -0.87 9.14
CA TYR A 68 9.30 0.05 8.75
C TYR A 68 7.94 -0.61 8.97
N CYS A 69 7.26 -0.22 10.05
CA CYS A 69 5.90 -0.66 10.30
C CYS A 69 5.09 0.37 11.06
N ASN A 70 3.77 0.30 10.86
CA ASN A 70 2.82 1.12 11.57
C ASN A 70 1.47 0.41 11.65
N ALA A 71 0.68 0.77 12.65
CA ALA A 71 -0.67 0.27 12.84
C ALA A 71 -1.65 1.43 13.00
N GLY A 72 -2.87 1.21 12.52
CA GLY A 72 -3.98 2.13 12.65
C GLY A 72 -5.20 1.43 13.22
N ASN A 73 -5.90 2.07 14.14
CA ASN A 73 -7.21 1.62 14.59
C ASN A 73 -8.29 2.26 13.71
N TYR A 74 -9.01 1.44 12.96
CA TYR A 74 -10.12 1.89 12.14
C TYR A 74 -11.42 2.02 12.97
N SER A 75 -11.58 1.16 13.96
CA SER A 75 -12.63 1.25 14.98
C SER A 75 -12.12 0.71 16.31
N GLN A 76 -12.98 0.63 17.34
CA GLN A 76 -12.61 0.01 18.62
C GLN A 76 -12.16 -1.46 18.47
N GLU A 77 -12.65 -2.14 17.44
CA GLU A 77 -12.39 -3.57 17.23
C GLU A 77 -11.58 -3.85 15.96
N LYS A 78 -11.52 -2.91 15.00
CA LYS A 78 -10.87 -3.11 13.70
C LYS A 78 -9.53 -2.39 13.65
N LEU A 79 -8.50 -3.12 13.19
CA LEU A 79 -7.16 -2.59 13.04
C LEU A 79 -6.57 -2.95 11.68
N ILE A 80 -5.67 -2.09 11.23
CA ILE A 80 -4.78 -2.32 10.10
C ILE A 80 -3.35 -2.30 10.65
N ASN A 81 -2.51 -3.25 10.20
CA ASN A 81 -1.08 -3.22 10.49
C ASN A 81 -0.30 -3.42 9.19
N VAL A 82 0.65 -2.52 8.95
CA VAL A 82 1.40 -2.43 7.70
C VAL A 82 2.88 -2.61 7.98
N TRP A 83 3.50 -3.53 7.25
CA TRP A 83 4.96 -3.64 7.14
C TRP A 83 5.37 -3.28 5.72
N TYR A 84 6.42 -2.47 5.60
CA TYR A 84 6.97 -2.03 4.33
C TYR A 84 8.40 -2.52 4.16
N PHE A 85 8.79 -2.83 2.92
CA PHE A 85 10.15 -3.19 2.56
C PHE A 85 10.53 -2.52 1.24
N ASP A 86 11.74 -2.00 1.18
CA ASP A 86 12.40 -1.46 -0.01
C ASP A 86 13.51 -2.39 -0.55
N ASP A 87 13.68 -3.55 0.07
CA ASP A 87 14.60 -4.61 -0.34
C ASP A 87 13.84 -5.95 -0.42
N GLU A 88 13.94 -6.61 -1.58
CA GLU A 88 13.25 -7.88 -1.84
C GLU A 88 13.73 -9.01 -0.91
N SER A 89 15.03 -9.05 -0.60
CA SER A 89 15.59 -10.11 0.23
C SER A 89 15.12 -10.00 1.69
N GLU A 90 15.00 -8.79 2.23
CA GLU A 90 14.42 -8.54 3.54
C GLU A 90 12.91 -8.79 3.56
N PHE A 91 12.21 -8.43 2.48
CA PHE A 91 10.80 -8.77 2.29
C PHE A 91 10.56 -10.28 2.38
N LEU A 92 11.29 -11.09 1.60
CA LEU A 92 11.13 -12.55 1.58
C LEU A 92 11.45 -13.19 2.94
N LYS A 93 12.46 -12.69 3.68
CA LYS A 93 12.75 -13.14 5.05
C LYS A 93 11.62 -12.76 6.01
N GLY A 94 11.07 -11.55 5.88
CA GLY A 94 9.97 -11.07 6.70
C GLY A 94 8.69 -11.86 6.47
N GLU A 95 8.37 -12.17 5.21
CA GLU A 95 7.25 -13.02 4.82
C GLU A 95 7.37 -14.44 5.40
N ASP A 96 8.52 -15.10 5.25
CA ASP A 96 8.79 -16.44 5.80
C ASP A 96 8.68 -16.47 7.33
N THR A 97 9.23 -15.45 8.00
CA THR A 97 9.18 -15.29 9.45
C THR A 97 7.74 -15.15 9.95
N LEU A 98 6.96 -14.29 9.29
CA LEU A 98 5.56 -14.09 9.65
C LEU A 98 4.76 -15.37 9.41
N TYR A 99 4.94 -16.01 8.26
CA TYR A 99 4.22 -17.22 7.90
C TYR A 99 4.38 -18.31 8.96
N HIS A 100 5.63 -18.60 9.37
CA HIS A 100 5.90 -19.58 10.42
C HIS A 100 5.31 -19.19 11.77
N TYR A 101 5.39 -17.91 12.15
CA TYR A 101 4.76 -17.43 13.38
C TYR A 101 3.24 -17.69 13.37
N LEU A 102 2.56 -17.43 12.25
CA LEU A 102 1.11 -17.63 12.16
C LEU A 102 0.73 -19.12 12.24
N GLU A 103 1.50 -20.02 11.61
CA GLU A 103 1.27 -21.47 11.72
C GLU A 103 1.47 -21.99 13.15
N GLU A 104 2.41 -21.42 13.90
CA GLU A 104 2.69 -21.82 15.29
C GLU A 104 1.67 -21.27 16.30
N ASN A 105 1.08 -20.09 16.03
CA ASN A 105 0.29 -19.34 17.01
C ASN A 105 -1.21 -19.25 16.70
N GLY A 106 -1.67 -19.82 15.60
CA GLY A 106 -3.08 -19.80 15.24
C GLY A 106 -3.47 -20.74 14.11
N ASN A 107 -4.61 -20.47 13.50
CA ASN A 107 -5.13 -21.20 12.36
C ASN A 107 -4.98 -20.35 11.11
N VAL A 108 -4.16 -20.85 10.17
CA VAL A 108 -3.93 -20.24 8.86
C VAL A 108 -4.78 -20.97 7.82
N PHE A 109 -5.45 -20.21 6.95
CA PHE A 109 -6.19 -20.72 5.82
C PHE A 109 -6.07 -19.77 4.63
N TYR A 110 -6.35 -20.29 3.44
CA TYR A 110 -6.28 -19.53 2.20
C TYR A 110 -7.68 -19.39 1.61
N GLN A 111 -7.99 -18.22 1.09
CA GLN A 111 -9.23 -17.99 0.36
C GLN A 111 -9.02 -16.93 -0.71
N GLU A 112 -9.83 -16.96 -1.76
CA GLU A 112 -9.96 -15.84 -2.68
C GLU A 112 -10.89 -14.79 -2.04
N LEU A 113 -10.49 -13.52 -2.10
CA LEU A 113 -11.28 -12.39 -1.68
C LEU A 113 -11.61 -11.55 -2.91
N ASN A 114 -12.90 -11.28 -3.13
CA ASN A 114 -13.39 -10.34 -4.13
C ASN A 114 -13.88 -9.06 -3.43
N ILE A 115 -13.31 -7.92 -3.81
CA ILE A 115 -13.62 -6.59 -3.26
C ILE A 115 -14.26 -5.65 -4.31
N SER A 116 -14.80 -6.21 -5.40
CA SER A 116 -15.26 -5.40 -6.54
C SER A 116 -16.36 -4.40 -6.18
N GLU A 117 -17.30 -4.80 -5.32
CA GLU A 117 -18.39 -3.94 -4.86
C GLU A 117 -17.85 -2.80 -4.00
N GLU A 118 -17.03 -3.12 -2.99
CA GLU A 118 -16.45 -2.15 -2.08
C GLU A 118 -15.48 -1.20 -2.79
N LEU A 119 -14.72 -1.69 -3.77
CA LEU A 119 -13.78 -0.90 -4.54
C LEU A 119 -14.49 0.05 -5.51
N GLN A 120 -15.62 -0.37 -6.10
CA GLN A 120 -16.44 0.48 -6.95
C GLN A 120 -17.00 1.67 -6.17
N GLU A 121 -17.50 1.46 -4.94
CA GLU A 121 -17.95 2.54 -4.05
C GLU A 121 -16.82 3.53 -3.74
N VAL A 122 -15.60 3.04 -3.49
CA VAL A 122 -14.42 3.89 -3.25
C VAL A 122 -14.05 4.70 -4.50
N ILE A 123 -14.08 4.08 -5.69
CA ILE A 123 -13.81 4.74 -6.97
C ILE A 123 -14.81 5.88 -7.19
N GLU A 124 -16.11 5.59 -7.10
CA GLU A 124 -17.18 6.58 -7.31
C GLU A 124 -17.07 7.77 -6.35
N ARG A 125 -16.76 7.50 -5.07
CA ARG A 125 -16.48 8.57 -4.08
C ARG A 125 -15.28 9.42 -4.48
N ARG A 126 -14.14 8.80 -4.82
CA ARG A 126 -12.91 9.52 -5.19
C ARG A 126 -13.08 10.33 -6.48
N GLU A 127 -13.86 9.83 -7.44
CA GLU A 127 -14.22 10.56 -8.66
C GLU A 127 -15.05 11.80 -8.33
N ALA A 128 -16.07 11.67 -7.47
CA ALA A 128 -16.88 12.80 -7.02
C ALA A 128 -16.05 13.88 -6.27
N GLU A 129 -14.99 13.46 -5.58
CA GLU A 129 -14.07 14.32 -4.84
C GLU A 129 -12.92 14.89 -5.71
N ASN A 130 -12.86 14.54 -7.00
CA ASN A 130 -11.72 14.85 -7.90
C ASN A 130 -10.35 14.37 -7.36
N ALA A 131 -10.35 13.29 -6.57
CA ALA A 131 -9.18 12.68 -5.96
C ALA A 131 -8.80 11.34 -6.63
N TRP A 132 -9.39 11.05 -7.79
CA TRP A 132 -9.24 9.75 -8.45
C TRP A 132 -7.91 9.58 -9.19
N GLY A 133 -7.39 8.35 -9.12
CA GLY A 133 -6.30 7.85 -9.97
C GLY A 133 -6.63 6.42 -10.41
N PRO A 134 -6.14 5.99 -11.59
CA PRO A 134 -6.44 4.66 -12.12
C PRO A 134 -5.92 3.55 -11.22
N ILE A 135 -6.77 2.55 -10.99
CA ILE A 135 -6.43 1.32 -10.28
C ILE A 135 -6.22 0.22 -11.32
N TYR A 136 -4.97 -0.21 -11.50
CA TYR A 136 -4.60 -1.23 -12.49
C TYR A 136 -4.58 -2.65 -11.91
N GLY A 137 -4.82 -2.81 -10.61
CA GLY A 137 -4.78 -4.08 -9.90
C GLY A 137 -6.03 -4.95 -10.04
N PRO A 138 -5.94 -6.24 -9.68
CA PRO A 138 -7.07 -7.15 -9.70
C PRO A 138 -8.06 -6.85 -8.58
N TYR A 139 -9.36 -7.04 -8.85
CA TYR A 139 -10.43 -6.82 -7.86
C TYR A 139 -10.74 -8.11 -7.05
N SER A 140 -10.14 -9.22 -7.48
CA SER A 140 -10.16 -10.52 -6.79
C SER A 140 -8.75 -11.07 -6.70
N PHE A 141 -8.37 -11.56 -5.53
CA PHE A 141 -7.03 -12.09 -5.26
C PHE A 141 -7.04 -13.05 -4.07
N ASN A 142 -6.02 -13.90 -3.96
CA ASN A 142 -5.87 -14.76 -2.80
C ASN A 142 -5.42 -13.95 -1.58
N VAL A 143 -5.88 -14.36 -0.41
CA VAL A 143 -5.49 -13.80 0.87
C VAL A 143 -5.14 -14.93 1.84
N THR A 144 -4.26 -14.63 2.80
CA THR A 144 -4.03 -15.53 3.93
C THR A 144 -4.95 -15.12 5.07
N GLY A 145 -5.95 -15.93 5.35
CA GLY A 145 -6.80 -15.78 6.53
C GLY A 145 -6.11 -16.31 7.78
N TYR A 146 -6.30 -15.61 8.90
CA TYR A 146 -5.72 -15.96 10.20
C TYR A 146 -6.76 -15.88 11.31
N LYS A 147 -6.73 -16.85 12.22
CA LYS A 147 -7.55 -16.87 13.44
C LYS A 147 -6.71 -17.30 14.63
N SER A 148 -6.67 -16.47 15.67
CA SER A 148 -6.13 -16.78 16.99
C SER A 148 -7.13 -16.35 18.08
N PRO A 149 -6.85 -16.66 19.37
CA PRO A 149 -7.65 -16.13 20.48
C PRO A 149 -7.65 -14.60 20.57
N GLU A 150 -6.60 -13.94 20.08
CA GLU A 150 -6.40 -12.49 20.20
C GLU A 150 -6.95 -11.72 19.01
N THR A 151 -6.88 -12.29 17.80
CA THR A 151 -7.28 -11.59 16.58
C THR A 151 -7.69 -12.54 15.45
N SER A 152 -8.52 -12.05 14.54
CA SER A 152 -8.76 -12.71 13.26
C SER A 152 -8.81 -11.71 12.12
N GLY A 153 -8.38 -12.12 10.93
CA GLY A 153 -8.22 -11.20 9.81
C GLY A 153 -7.63 -11.81 8.56
N TYR A 154 -7.22 -10.94 7.65
CA TYR A 154 -6.59 -11.28 6.38
C TYR A 154 -5.23 -10.59 6.26
N PHE A 155 -4.24 -11.35 5.78
CA PHE A 155 -2.98 -10.83 5.30
C PHE A 155 -3.00 -10.75 3.77
N LEU A 156 -2.59 -9.59 3.27
CA LEU A 156 -2.39 -9.29 1.86
C LEU A 156 -0.93 -8.90 1.66
N VAL A 157 -0.34 -9.40 0.58
CA VAL A 157 1.03 -9.11 0.16
C VAL A 157 0.96 -8.30 -1.13
N TYR A 158 1.59 -7.13 -1.13
CA TYR A 158 1.67 -6.27 -2.31
C TYR A 158 3.11 -6.23 -2.81
N GLU A 159 3.31 -6.56 -4.07
CA GLU A 159 4.60 -6.52 -4.75
C GLU A 159 4.56 -5.42 -5.82
N LYS A 160 5.47 -4.45 -5.73
CA LYS A 160 5.66 -3.34 -6.67
C LYS A 160 4.39 -2.53 -6.98
N PRO A 161 3.59 -2.07 -5.97
CA PRO A 161 2.25 -1.52 -6.21
C PRO A 161 2.22 -0.11 -6.81
N PHE A 162 3.33 0.65 -6.77
CA PHE A 162 3.31 2.07 -7.08
C PHE A 162 3.80 2.43 -8.48
N LEU A 163 5.12 2.56 -8.65
CA LEU A 163 5.73 3.13 -9.85
C LEU A 163 6.63 2.09 -10.50
N LYS A 164 6.61 2.07 -11.83
CA LYS A 164 7.54 1.26 -12.60
C LYS A 164 8.99 1.65 -12.26
N GLY A 165 9.82 0.65 -11.94
CA GLY A 165 11.21 0.84 -11.56
C GLY A 165 11.44 1.09 -10.06
N ARG A 166 10.40 1.03 -9.22
CA ARG A 166 10.55 0.91 -7.77
C ARG A 166 10.10 -0.48 -7.31
N ASP A 167 10.94 -1.09 -6.49
CA ASP A 167 10.68 -2.39 -5.87
C ASP A 167 10.18 -2.16 -4.44
N ASP A 168 8.92 -1.70 -4.35
CA ASP A 168 8.23 -1.48 -3.08
C ASP A 168 7.42 -2.73 -2.70
N TYR A 169 7.53 -3.21 -1.46
CA TYR A 169 6.79 -4.38 -0.98
C TYR A 169 6.03 -4.07 0.30
N PHE A 170 4.80 -4.58 0.42
CA PHE A 170 4.01 -4.49 1.65
C PHE A 170 3.50 -5.86 2.08
N VAL A 171 3.47 -6.04 3.40
CA VAL A 171 2.60 -7.02 4.03
C VAL A 171 1.60 -6.23 4.86
N VAL A 172 0.30 -6.47 4.65
CA VAL A 172 -0.76 -5.74 5.34
C VAL A 172 -1.71 -6.72 6.01
N TYR A 173 -1.92 -6.53 7.31
CA TYR A 173 -2.93 -7.23 8.08
C TYR A 173 -4.17 -6.34 8.24
N TYR A 174 -5.33 -6.89 7.88
CA TYR A 174 -6.64 -6.30 8.13
C TYR A 174 -7.39 -7.22 9.08
N GLY A 175 -7.65 -6.77 10.29
CA GLY A 175 -8.20 -7.67 11.29
C GLY A 175 -9.04 -7.00 12.35
N VAL A 176 -9.53 -7.88 13.20
CA VAL A 176 -10.41 -7.55 14.31
C VAL A 176 -9.85 -8.14 15.60
N SER A 177 -9.90 -7.35 16.66
CA SER A 177 -9.50 -7.74 18.01
C SER A 177 -10.60 -8.58 18.66
N ASN A 178 -10.22 -9.62 19.42
CA ASN A 178 -11.12 -10.37 20.33
C ASN A 178 -12.31 -11.11 19.69
N THR A 179 -12.40 -11.21 18.36
CA THR A 179 -13.43 -12.00 17.68
C THR A 179 -12.83 -13.13 16.86
N THR A 180 -13.40 -14.31 16.99
CA THR A 180 -13.07 -15.49 16.17
C THR A 180 -13.97 -15.62 14.95
N ASN A 181 -15.03 -14.81 14.84
CA ASN A 181 -16.01 -14.90 13.75
C ASN A 181 -15.69 -13.92 12.63
N LEU A 182 -14.63 -14.23 11.90
CA LEU A 182 -14.21 -13.49 10.71
C LEU A 182 -15.32 -13.36 9.65
N THR A 183 -16.23 -14.34 9.55
CA THR A 183 -17.34 -14.31 8.59
C THR A 183 -18.30 -13.15 8.83
N LYS A 184 -18.55 -12.78 10.10
CA LYS A 184 -19.40 -11.63 10.43
C LYS A 184 -18.76 -10.30 10.05
N GLU A 185 -17.44 -10.20 10.17
CA GLU A 185 -16.68 -8.98 9.93
C GLU A 185 -16.16 -8.87 8.49
N ALA A 186 -16.37 -9.90 7.66
CA ALA A 186 -15.78 -9.98 6.32
C ALA A 186 -16.15 -8.78 5.44
N THR A 187 -17.42 -8.34 5.43
CA THR A 187 -17.87 -7.18 4.65
C THR A 187 -17.16 -5.89 5.06
N GLU A 188 -17.03 -5.63 6.36
CA GLU A 188 -16.37 -4.42 6.86
C GLU A 188 -14.85 -4.47 6.65
N LEU A 189 -14.23 -5.64 6.74
CA LEU A 189 -12.82 -5.81 6.39
C LEU A 189 -12.57 -5.59 4.90
N LYS A 190 -13.47 -6.04 4.01
CA LYS A 190 -13.38 -5.75 2.57
C LYS A 190 -13.44 -4.25 2.28
N LYS A 191 -14.33 -3.51 2.96
CA LYS A 191 -14.38 -2.04 2.86
C LYS A 191 -13.05 -1.42 3.26
N LEU A 192 -12.47 -1.83 4.38
CA LEU A 192 -11.17 -1.32 4.84
C LEU A 192 -10.03 -1.64 3.85
N ILE A 193 -10.04 -2.85 3.28
CA ILE A 193 -9.11 -3.23 2.21
C ILE A 193 -9.30 -2.29 1.01
N ALA A 194 -10.53 -2.11 0.52
CA ALA A 194 -10.83 -1.25 -0.61
C ALA A 194 -10.44 0.22 -0.36
N GLU A 195 -10.62 0.75 0.86
CA GLU A 195 -10.24 2.12 1.21
C GLU A 195 -8.73 2.37 1.15
N SER A 196 -7.93 1.38 1.52
CA SER A 196 -6.46 1.44 1.46
C SER A 196 -5.87 0.91 0.15
N TYR A 197 -6.68 0.27 -0.69
CA TYR A 197 -6.22 -0.39 -1.90
C TYR A 197 -5.59 0.61 -2.87
N TYR A 198 -4.33 0.36 -3.21
CA TYR A 198 -3.56 1.16 -4.14
C TYR A 198 -2.76 0.24 -5.07
N MET A 199 -2.97 0.38 -6.39
CA MET A 199 -2.24 -0.36 -7.41
C MET A 199 -2.11 0.50 -8.68
N ALA A 200 -1.12 1.37 -8.71
CA ALA A 200 -0.84 2.25 -9.85
C ALA A 200 0.16 1.64 -10.86
N ASN A 201 0.86 0.57 -10.46
CA ASN A 201 1.73 -0.17 -11.37
C ASN A 201 1.01 -1.39 -11.95
N GLY A 202 0.80 -1.41 -13.27
CA GLY A 202 0.20 -2.56 -13.96
C GLY A 202 1.05 -3.83 -13.97
N GLU A 203 2.35 -3.73 -13.63
CA GLU A 203 3.23 -4.89 -13.41
C GLU A 203 3.23 -5.36 -11.94
N GLY A 204 2.56 -4.61 -11.05
CA GLY A 204 2.43 -4.95 -9.63
C GLY A 204 1.48 -6.12 -9.39
N LYS A 205 1.58 -6.71 -8.21
CA LYS A 205 0.80 -7.87 -7.80
C LYS A 205 0.27 -7.71 -6.38
N VAL A 206 -0.90 -8.31 -6.13
CA VAL A 206 -1.41 -8.58 -4.77
C VAL A 206 -1.70 -10.08 -4.63
N ASP A 207 -1.30 -10.68 -3.52
CA ASP A 207 -1.47 -12.12 -3.26
C ASP A 207 -1.51 -12.44 -1.75
N SER A 208 -1.66 -13.72 -1.42
CA SER A 208 -1.51 -14.27 -0.07
C SER A 208 -0.04 -14.39 0.35
N LEU A 209 0.22 -14.56 1.65
CA LEU A 209 1.55 -14.92 2.16
C LEU A 209 2.02 -16.23 1.52
N LYS A 210 3.27 -16.28 1.08
CA LYS A 210 3.90 -17.48 0.55
C LYS A 210 4.78 -18.13 1.63
N PRO A 211 4.63 -19.44 1.90
CA PRO A 211 5.66 -20.15 2.65
C PRO A 211 6.97 -20.09 1.85
N GLY A 212 8.09 -19.80 2.52
CA GLY A 212 9.40 -19.92 1.89
C GLY A 212 9.56 -21.31 1.27
N ASN A 213 10.08 -21.36 0.04
CA ASN A 213 10.31 -22.63 -0.66
C ASN A 213 11.27 -23.52 0.16
N LYS A 214 10.75 -24.51 0.88
CA LYS A 214 11.57 -25.57 1.52
C LYS A 214 12.55 -26.22 0.53
N LYS A 215 12.19 -26.27 -0.76
CA LYS A 215 13.02 -26.84 -1.83
C LYS A 215 14.35 -26.12 -2.07
N GLU A 216 14.47 -24.85 -1.73
CA GLU A 216 15.72 -24.10 -1.94
C GLU A 216 16.67 -24.25 -0.75
N LYS A 217 16.14 -24.31 0.49
CA LYS A 217 16.92 -24.64 1.69
C LYS A 217 17.51 -26.05 1.62
N ASP A 218 16.77 -27.03 1.10
CA ASP A 218 17.30 -28.40 0.92
C ASP A 218 18.38 -28.44 -0.18
N ASN A 219 18.20 -27.75 -1.31
CA ASN A 219 19.22 -27.70 -2.36
C ASN A 219 20.53 -27.01 -1.92
N ILE A 220 20.45 -26.02 -1.02
CA ILE A 220 21.66 -25.38 -0.45
C ILE A 220 22.36 -26.35 0.51
N LEU A 221 21.63 -27.09 1.35
CA LEU A 221 22.16 -28.10 2.26
C LEU A 221 22.80 -29.31 1.54
N PHE A 222 22.27 -29.70 0.37
CA PHE A 222 22.81 -30.80 -0.45
C PHE A 222 23.92 -30.39 -1.43
N SER A 223 24.25 -29.09 -1.55
CA SER A 223 25.36 -28.63 -2.40
C SER A 223 26.73 -28.62 -1.71
N TRP A 224 26.78 -28.98 -0.43
CA TRP A 224 28.00 -29.05 0.40
C TRP A 224 28.37 -30.48 0.83
N PHE A 225 27.83 -31.50 0.17
CA PHE A 225 28.21 -32.92 0.34
C PHE A 225 28.46 -33.61 -1.00
#